data_AF-A0A8J7JPK7-F1
#
_entry.id   AF-A0A8J7JPK7-F1
#
_cell.length_a   1.000
_cell.length_b   1.000
_cell.length_c   1.000
_cell.angle_alpha   90.00
_cell.angle_beta   90.00
_cell.angle_gamma   90.00
#
_symmetry.space_group_name_H-M   'P 1'
#
loop_
_entity.id
_entity.type
_entity.pdbx_description
1 polymer ?
#
loop_
_entity_poly.entity_id
_entity_poly.type
_entity_poly.pdbx_seq_one_letter_code
_entity_poly.pdbx_strand_id
1 'polypeptide(L)'
;MQNHYPWNTTALIEWLKQEPCYHEKQRLEAMLNIPKHSIKSWLIDPTPTITLAQIRAIAQYRGWNLNQMIDWLELQPAHVKELIDQDMSGVR
;
A
#
# COMPACT_ATOMS: atom_id res chain seq x y z
N MET A 1 -15.71 -17.86 8.98
CA MET A 1 -15.53 -16.47 9.44
C MET A 1 -14.21 -16.01 8.88
N GLN A 2 -14.22 -15.14 7.86
CA GLN A 2 -13.01 -14.61 7.24
C GLN A 2 -12.36 -13.67 8.26
N ASN A 3 -11.19 -14.06 8.76
CA ASN A 3 -10.41 -13.21 9.64
C ASN A 3 -9.88 -12.05 8.79
N HIS A 4 -10.63 -10.95 8.74
CA HIS A 4 -10.13 -9.69 8.21
C HIS A 4 -9.08 -9.17 9.18
N TYR A 5 -7.84 -9.61 9.00
CA TYR A 5 -6.72 -8.98 9.69
C TYR A 5 -6.61 -7.56 9.13
N PRO A 6 -6.72 -6.51 9.96
CA PRO A 6 -6.41 -5.16 9.51
C PRO A 6 -4.92 -5.16 9.20
N TRP A 7 -4.56 -4.92 7.94
CA TRP A 7 -3.17 -4.79 7.55
C TRP A 7 -2.59 -3.61 8.34
N ASN A 8 -1.31 -3.62 8.73
CA ASN A 8 -0.76 -2.49 9.47
C ASN A 8 -0.54 -1.28 8.52
N THR A 9 -1.65 -0.67 8.15
CA THR A 9 -1.76 0.48 7.26
C THR A 9 -1.48 1.78 8.00
N THR A 10 -1.25 1.72 9.32
CA THR A 10 -0.83 2.86 10.13
C THR A 10 0.45 3.46 9.57
N ALA A 11 1.46 2.61 9.30
CA ALA A 11 2.73 3.03 8.71
C ALA A 11 2.53 3.71 7.34
N LEU A 12 1.61 3.19 6.51
CA LEU A 12 1.25 3.77 5.23
C LEU A 12 0.63 5.17 5.39
N ILE A 13 -0.31 5.32 6.32
CA ILE A 13 -0.98 6.59 6.61
C ILE A 13 -0.01 7.62 7.16
N GLU A 14 0.85 7.22 8.10
CA GLU A 14 1.86 8.09 8.69
C GLU A 14 2.85 8.58 7.64
N TRP A 15 3.31 7.69 6.75
CA TRP A 15 4.14 8.09 5.62
C TRP A 15 3.42 9.08 4.70
N LEU A 16 2.17 8.81 4.28
CA LEU A 16 1.41 9.72 3.42
C LEU A 16 1.22 11.12 4.03
N LYS A 17 1.07 11.19 5.36
CA LYS A 17 0.98 12.47 6.08
C LYS A 17 2.30 13.25 6.10
N GLN A 18 3.43 12.57 6.01
CA GLN A 18 4.76 13.17 6.04
C GLN A 18 5.36 13.41 4.66
N GLU A 19 4.81 12.76 3.62
CA GLU A 19 5.35 12.78 2.25
C GLU A 19 5.30 14.18 1.61
N PRO A 20 6.46 14.86 1.42
CA PRO A 20 6.50 16.21 0.85
C PRO A 20 5.88 16.27 -0.54
N CYS A 21 6.08 15.24 -1.37
CA CYS A 21 5.48 15.19 -2.70
C CYS A 21 3.95 15.33 -2.64
N TYR A 22 3.31 14.75 -1.62
CA TYR A 22 1.86 14.86 -1.43
C TYR A 22 1.41 16.30 -1.07
N HIS A 23 2.23 17.05 -0.33
CA HIS A 23 1.95 18.42 0.12
C HIS A 23 2.37 19.51 -0.86
N GLU A 24 3.45 19.30 -1.61
CA GLU A 24 4.08 20.28 -2.51
C GLU A 24 3.38 20.44 -3.88
N LYS A 25 2.11 20.00 -3.97
CA LYS A 25 1.32 19.94 -5.22
C LYS A 25 1.90 19.02 -6.30
N GLN A 26 2.94 18.24 -6.01
CA GLN A 26 3.30 17.10 -6.84
C GLN A 26 2.23 16.03 -6.65
N ARG A 27 1.76 15.43 -7.74
CA ARG A 27 0.73 14.39 -7.64
C ARG A 27 1.41 13.08 -7.30
N LEU A 28 1.50 12.74 -6.01
CA LEU A 28 1.99 11.44 -5.54
C LEU A 28 1.27 10.29 -6.27
N GLU A 29 -0.02 10.45 -6.60
CA GLU A 29 -0.78 9.50 -7.42
C GLU A 29 -0.13 9.21 -8.77
N ALA A 30 0.46 10.23 -9.41
CA ALA A 30 1.12 10.09 -10.70
C ALA A 30 2.51 9.48 -10.56
N MET A 31 3.23 9.81 -9.48
CA MET A 31 4.56 9.24 -9.20
C MET A 31 4.50 7.76 -8.87
N LEU A 32 3.49 7.36 -8.09
CA LEU A 32 3.28 5.96 -7.73
C LEU A 32 2.53 5.18 -8.82
N ASN A 33 1.97 5.87 -9.83
CA ASN A 33 1.03 5.28 -10.77
C ASN A 33 -0.15 4.57 -10.06
N ILE A 34 -0.66 5.20 -8.99
CA ILE A 34 -1.75 4.69 -8.15
C ILE A 34 -2.95 5.63 -8.29
N PRO A 35 -4.18 5.13 -8.45
CA PRO A 35 -5.35 5.99 -8.55
C PRO A 35 -5.51 6.90 -7.34
N LYS A 36 -5.84 8.17 -7.58
CA LYS A 36 -6.07 9.16 -6.52
C LYS A 36 -7.11 8.72 -5.49
N HIS A 37 -8.14 7.97 -5.91
CA HIS A 37 -9.16 7.47 -5.00
C HIS A 37 -8.61 6.42 -4.02
N SER A 38 -7.62 5.62 -4.43
CA SER A 38 -6.97 4.63 -3.55
C SER A 38 -6.16 5.33 -2.46
N ILE A 39 -5.38 6.36 -2.82
CA ILE A 39 -4.63 7.15 -1.84
C ILE A 39 -5.59 7.86 -0.87
N LYS A 40 -6.71 8.38 -1.37
CA LYS A 40 -7.75 8.97 -0.52
C LYS A 40 -8.39 7.95 0.43
N SER A 41 -8.72 6.75 -0.04
CA SER A 41 -9.29 5.72 0.84
C SER A 41 -8.32 5.34 1.96
N TRP A 42 -7.01 5.34 1.69
CA TRP A 42 -6.00 5.09 2.71
C TRP A 42 -6.02 6.10 3.85
N LEU A 43 -6.35 7.36 3.57
CA LEU A 43 -6.42 8.42 4.58
C LEU A 43 -7.74 8.47 5.35
N ILE A 44 -8.81 7.90 4.80
CA ILE A 44 -10.18 8.03 5.33
C ILE A 44 -10.61 6.77 6.09
N ASP A 45 -10.20 5.59 5.62
CA ASP A 45 -10.62 4.32 6.18
C ASP A 45 -9.69 3.88 7.34
N PRO A 46 -10.21 3.35 8.45
CA PRO A 46 -9.40 2.73 9.50
C PRO A 46 -8.72 1.42 9.06
N THR A 47 -9.18 0.80 7.96
CA THR A 47 -8.70 -0.48 7.43
C THR A 47 -8.60 -0.46 5.90
N PRO A 48 -7.76 0.40 5.31
CA PRO A 48 -7.64 0.50 3.88
C PRO A 48 -7.00 -0.75 3.26
N THR A 49 -7.63 -1.26 2.19
CA THR A 49 -7.03 -2.31 1.38
C THR A 49 -5.90 -1.74 0.52
N ILE A 50 -4.76 -2.42 0.49
CA ILE A 50 -3.64 -2.14 -0.41
C ILE A 50 -3.36 -3.40 -1.25
N THR A 51 -2.95 -3.24 -2.51
CA THR A 51 -2.66 -4.37 -3.40
C THR A 51 -1.17 -4.60 -3.53
N LEU A 52 -0.76 -5.78 -4.03
CA LEU A 52 0.66 -6.09 -4.23
C LEU A 52 1.31 -5.13 -5.23
N ALA A 53 0.57 -4.73 -6.26
CA ALA A 53 1.00 -3.71 -7.22
C ALA A 53 1.27 -2.35 -6.55
N GLN A 54 0.40 -1.93 -5.61
CA GLN A 54 0.58 -0.67 -4.87
C GLN A 54 1.77 -0.76 -3.91
N ILE A 55 1.97 -1.89 -3.23
CA ILE A 55 3.16 -2.14 -2.40
C ILE A 55 4.43 -2.05 -3.25
N ARG A 56 4.45 -2.70 -4.42
CA ARG A 56 5.58 -2.63 -5.37
C ARG A 56 5.86 -1.21 -5.84
N ALA A 57 4.82 -0.45 -6.17
CA ALA A 57 4.96 0.94 -6.62
C ALA A 57 5.56 1.84 -5.54
N ILE A 58 5.10 1.70 -4.28
CA ILE A 58 5.67 2.46 -3.16
C ILE A 58 7.10 2.03 -2.88
N ALA A 59 7.41 0.73 -2.95
CA ALA A 59 8.77 0.22 -2.80
C ALA A 59 9.70 0.84 -3.86
N GLN A 60 9.29 0.87 -5.13
CA GLN A 60 10.03 1.51 -6.21
C GLN A 60 10.27 3.00 -5.96
N TYR A 61 9.23 3.72 -5.54
CA TYR A 61 9.33 5.15 -5.21
C TYR A 61 10.33 5.42 -4.07
N ARG A 62 10.35 4.56 -3.04
CA ARG A 62 11.28 4.67 -1.90
C ARG A 62 12.68 4.09 -2.18
N GLY A 63 12.90 3.47 -3.34
CA GLY A 63 14.14 2.75 -3.65
C GLY A 63 14.33 1.49 -2.82
N TRP A 64 13.25 0.89 -2.32
CA TRP A 64 13.23 -0.31 -1.49
C TRP A 64 12.83 -1.54 -2.31
N ASN A 65 13.23 -2.72 -1.83
CA ASN A 65 12.71 -3.98 -2.34
C ASN A 65 11.41 -4.40 -1.65
N LEU A 66 10.73 -5.39 -2.22
CA LEU A 66 9.43 -5.86 -1.72
C LEU A 66 9.50 -6.39 -0.27
N ASN A 67 10.58 -7.07 0.11
CA ASN A 67 10.73 -7.61 1.46
C ASN A 67 10.88 -6.49 2.49
N GLN A 68 11.68 -5.46 2.19
CA GLN A 68 11.80 -4.28 3.04
C GLN A 68 10.46 -3.56 3.24
N MET A 69 9.63 -3.54 2.18
CA MET A 69 8.30 -2.95 2.24
C MET A 69 7.32 -3.82 3.05
N ILE A 70 7.38 -5.14 2.90
CA ILE A 70 6.60 -6.11 3.68
C ILE A 70 6.94 -6.00 5.17
N ASP A 71 8.24 -5.93 5.50
CA ASP A 71 8.72 -5.77 6.87
C ASP A 71 8.29 -4.42 7.45
N TRP A 72 8.38 -3.33 6.68
CA TRP A 72 7.93 -2.01 7.10
C TRP A 72 6.42 -1.92 7.33
N LEU A 73 5.63 -2.63 6.52
CA LEU A 73 4.18 -2.77 6.70
C LEU A 73 3.82 -3.83 7.75
N GLU A 74 4.81 -4.46 8.40
CA GLU A 74 4.66 -5.54 9.37
C GLU A 74 3.70 -6.65 8.88
N LEU A 75 3.75 -6.95 7.58
CA LEU A 75 2.87 -7.92 6.97
C LEU A 75 3.28 -9.33 7.37
N GLN A 76 2.37 -10.01 8.07
CA GLN A 76 2.52 -11.43 8.36
C GLN A 76 2.56 -12.27 7.07
N PRO A 77 3.23 -13.43 7.07
CA PRO A 77 3.32 -14.29 5.89
C PRO A 77 1.97 -14.66 5.26
N ALA A 78 0.91 -14.76 6.06
CA ALA A 78 -0.45 -14.99 5.59
C ALA A 78 -0.98 -13.84 4.70
N HIS A 79 -0.71 -12.59 5.07
CA HIS A 79 -1.11 -11.42 4.28
C HIS A 79 -0.36 -11.36 2.96
N VAL A 80 0.94 -11.71 2.96
CA VAL A 80 1.75 -11.77 1.75
C VAL A 80 1.22 -12.83 0.78
N LYS A 81 0.77 -13.98 1.31
CA LYS A 81 0.13 -15.01 0.51
C LYS A 81 -1.20 -14.55 -0.08
N GLU A 82 -2.07 -13.93 0.72
CA GLU A 82 -3.34 -13.37 0.23
C GLU A 82 -3.11 -12.30 -0.84
N LEU A 83 -2.09 -11.45 -0.67
CA LEU A 83 -1.67 -10.45 -1.65
C LEU A 83 -1.25 -11.06 -2.99
N ILE A 84 -0.46 -12.13 -2.94
CA ILE A 84 -0.01 -12.86 -4.12
C ILE A 84 -1.20 -13.57 -4.79
N ASP A 85 -2.07 -14.19 -4.01
CA ASP A 85 -3.27 -14.87 -4.51
C ASP A 85 -4.24 -13.86 -5.16
N GLN A 86 -4.40 -12.66 -4.59
CA GLN A 86 -5.15 -11.55 -5.18
C GLN A 86 -4.53 -11.06 -6.50
N ASP A 87 -3.20 -10.88 -6.55
CA ASP A 87 -2.47 -10.49 -7.77
C ASP A 87 -2.66 -11.51 -8.90
N MET A 88 -2.61 -12.81 -8.57
CA MET A 88 -2.82 -13.90 -9.53
C MET A 88 -4.29 -14.05 -9.96
N SER A 89 -5.23 -13.80 -9.04
CA SER A 89 -6.67 -13.87 -9.33
C SER A 89 -7.21 -12.65 -10.09
N GLY A 90 -6.47 -11.54 -10.11
CA GLY A 90 -6.78 -10.32 -10.87
C GLY A 90 -6.61 -10.43 -12.39
N VAL A 91 -6.23 -11.61 -12.91
CA VAL A 91 -6.30 -11.93 -14.34
C VAL A 91 -7.67 -12.54 -14.63
N ARG A 92 -8.70 -11.69 -14.75
CA ARG A 92 -9.92 -11.99 -15.51
C ARG A 92 -10.71 -10.73 -15.86
#